data_AF-A0A966WEL1-F1
#
_entry.id   AF-A0A966WEL1-F1
#
_cell.length_a   1.000
_cell.length_b   1.000
_cell.length_c   1.000
_cell.angle_alpha   90.00
_cell.angle_beta   90.00
_cell.angle_gamma   90.00
#
_symmetry.space_group_name_H-M   'P 1'
#
loop_
_entity.id
_entity.type
_entity.pdbx_description
1 polymer ?
#
loop_
_entity_poly.entity_id
_entity_poly.type
_entity_poly.pdbx_seq_one_letter_code
_entity_poly.pdbx_strand_id
1 'polypeptide(L)'
;GYGNEFEIFAALTKAGLDPAKDVTLVQQQFDMAGLLSGDIDAAEAMTYNEYAQVLEAKNPATGALYTADDFNVVSYEAEGVGMLQDAIWADGSRLEDPAYVETATKFVAASLQGWAFCRDNVSACRDIVVAKGSKLGASHQLWQMNEVNKLIWPAAGGAGMIDAAAWERTASLSQSAKNLEGGTVLTKAPDAGAYTNDIVTAALAMLDAMGVDTTGSAYMPETVELAEGGN
;
A
#
# COMPACT_ATOMS: atom_id res chain seq x y z
N GLY A 1 -17.38 0.13 1.16
CA GLY A 1 -16.21 0.47 1.97
C GLY A 1 -15.44 1.55 1.26
N TYR A 2 -14.12 1.48 1.34
CA TYR A 2 -13.20 2.48 0.82
C TYR A 2 -12.33 1.94 -0.33
N GLY A 3 -12.50 0.67 -0.71
CA GLY A 3 -11.77 0.00 -1.79
C GLY A 3 -10.98 -1.22 -1.30
N ASN A 4 -10.48 -1.20 -0.07
CA ASN A 4 -9.64 -2.28 0.47
C ASN A 4 -10.40 -3.61 0.58
N GLU A 5 -11.72 -3.56 0.76
CA GLU A 5 -12.57 -4.76 0.89
C GLU A 5 -12.48 -5.73 -0.30
N PHE A 6 -12.04 -5.27 -1.47
CA PHE A 6 -11.99 -6.08 -2.68
C PHE A 6 -10.89 -7.15 -2.63
N GLU A 7 -9.80 -6.92 -1.90
CA GLU A 7 -8.75 -7.93 -1.71
C GLU A 7 -9.25 -9.06 -0.80
N ILE A 8 -10.01 -8.74 0.25
CA ILE A 8 -10.71 -9.74 1.07
C ILE A 8 -11.66 -10.56 0.19
N PHE A 9 -12.47 -9.92 -0.66
CA PHE A 9 -13.39 -10.64 -1.55
C PHE A 9 -12.67 -11.55 -2.53
N ALA A 10 -11.53 -11.09 -3.07
CA ALA A 10 -10.70 -11.89 -3.95
C ALA A 10 -10.08 -13.09 -3.21
N ALA A 11 -9.56 -12.88 -2.00
CA ALA A 11 -9.00 -13.94 -1.16
C ALA A 11 -10.06 -15.01 -0.80
N LEU A 12 -11.23 -14.59 -0.32
CA LEU A 12 -12.35 -15.48 0.00
C LEU A 12 -12.81 -16.27 -1.23
N THR A 13 -13.01 -15.57 -2.37
CA THR A 13 -13.42 -16.21 -3.62
C THR A 13 -12.39 -17.24 -4.08
N LYS A 14 -11.09 -16.93 -3.97
CA LYS A 14 -10.01 -17.85 -4.33
C LYS A 14 -9.94 -19.06 -3.40
N ALA A 15 -10.23 -18.88 -2.12
CA ALA A 15 -10.36 -19.96 -1.15
C ALA A 15 -11.64 -20.80 -1.32
N GLY A 16 -12.53 -20.43 -2.25
CA GLY A 16 -13.79 -21.13 -2.50
C GLY A 16 -14.90 -20.80 -1.50
N LEU A 17 -14.76 -19.68 -0.77
CA LEU A 17 -15.74 -19.20 0.20
C LEU A 17 -16.64 -18.13 -0.44
N ASP A 18 -17.94 -18.20 -0.16
CA ASP A 18 -18.92 -17.19 -0.53
C ASP A 18 -18.92 -16.07 0.53
N PRO A 19 -18.49 -14.84 0.20
CA PRO A 19 -18.41 -13.74 1.17
C PRO A 19 -19.77 -13.36 1.79
N ALA A 20 -20.88 -13.72 1.14
CA ALA A 20 -22.23 -13.44 1.65
C ALA A 20 -22.81 -14.56 2.53
N LYS A 21 -22.17 -15.74 2.61
CA LYS A 21 -22.72 -16.91 3.29
C LYS A 21 -21.77 -17.60 4.26
N ASP A 22 -20.51 -17.72 3.88
CA ASP A 22 -19.54 -18.56 4.59
C ASP A 22 -18.74 -17.79 5.64
N VAL A 23 -18.81 -16.46 5.63
CA VAL A 23 -18.17 -15.57 6.60
C VAL A 23 -19.11 -14.45 7.05
N THR A 24 -18.82 -13.85 8.20
CA THR A 24 -19.47 -12.61 8.63
C THR A 24 -18.50 -11.45 8.42
N LEU A 25 -18.76 -10.64 7.39
CA LEU A 25 -17.97 -9.45 7.13
C LEU A 25 -18.48 -8.29 7.98
N VAL A 26 -17.55 -7.59 8.62
CA VAL A 26 -17.85 -6.38 9.39
C VAL A 26 -17.08 -5.20 8.81
N GLN A 27 -17.62 -4.01 9.03
CA GLN A 27 -16.90 -2.79 8.69
C GLN A 27 -15.81 -2.53 9.75
N GLN A 28 -14.57 -2.85 9.41
CA GLN A 28 -13.41 -2.52 10.23
C GLN A 28 -13.20 -1.00 10.26
N GLN A 29 -12.78 -0.47 11.40
CA GLN A 29 -12.27 0.90 11.50
C GLN A 29 -10.84 0.98 10.97
N PHE A 30 -10.29 2.18 10.80
CA PHE A 30 -8.88 2.38 10.45
C PHE A 30 -7.95 2.19 11.67
N ASP A 31 -8.25 1.17 12.48
CA ASP A 31 -7.51 0.75 13.66
C ASP A 31 -7.68 -0.75 13.90
N MET A 32 -6.93 -1.29 14.87
CA MET A 32 -6.94 -2.70 15.23
C MET A 32 -7.70 -3.04 16.51
N ALA A 33 -8.51 -2.10 17.01
CA ALA A 33 -9.19 -2.27 18.30
C ALA A 33 -10.12 -3.50 18.30
N GLY A 34 -10.87 -3.71 17.22
CA GLY A 34 -11.79 -4.86 17.11
C GLY A 34 -11.08 -6.21 17.13
N LEU A 35 -9.89 -6.31 16.53
CA LEU A 35 -9.09 -7.55 16.59
C LEU A 35 -8.54 -7.76 18.00
N LEU A 36 -7.99 -6.70 18.59
CA LEU A 36 -7.36 -6.74 19.91
C LEU A 36 -8.36 -6.99 21.05
N SER A 37 -9.62 -6.55 20.91
CA SER A 37 -10.72 -6.84 21.85
C SER A 37 -11.33 -8.22 21.65
N GLY A 38 -11.07 -8.88 20.52
CA GLY A 38 -11.72 -10.13 20.12
C GLY A 38 -13.14 -9.95 19.60
N ASP A 39 -13.53 -8.75 19.18
CA ASP A 39 -14.82 -8.49 18.54
C ASP A 39 -14.85 -9.03 17.09
N ILE A 40 -13.68 -9.18 16.47
CA ILE A 40 -13.47 -9.84 15.17
C ILE A 40 -12.36 -10.87 15.25
N ASP A 41 -12.53 -11.98 14.52
CA ASP A 41 -11.56 -13.08 14.50
C ASP A 41 -10.36 -12.81 13.57
N ALA A 42 -10.54 -11.95 12.56
CA ALA A 42 -9.55 -11.58 11.57
C ALA A 42 -9.76 -10.12 11.17
N ALA A 43 -8.65 -9.45 10.82
CA ALA A 43 -8.64 -8.06 10.40
C ALA A 43 -7.73 -7.90 9.19
N GLU A 44 -8.11 -6.96 8.33
CA GLU A 44 -7.26 -6.49 7.26
C GLU A 44 -6.29 -5.45 7.80
N ALA A 45 -5.02 -5.54 7.40
CA ALA A 45 -3.98 -4.67 7.89
C ALA A 45 -2.99 -4.35 6.79
N MET A 46 -2.66 -3.07 6.64
CA MET A 46 -1.49 -2.68 5.87
C MET A 46 -0.24 -2.94 6.71
N THR A 47 0.79 -3.52 6.08
CA THR A 47 2.06 -3.82 6.77
C THR A 47 2.69 -2.58 7.39
N TYR A 48 2.52 -1.43 6.73
CA TYR A 48 3.09 -0.17 7.17
C TYR A 48 2.30 0.50 8.31
N ASN A 49 0.99 0.27 8.47
CA ASN A 49 0.15 1.01 9.42
C ASN A 49 -0.50 0.10 10.46
N GLU A 50 -1.62 -0.55 10.12
CA GLU A 50 -2.42 -1.32 11.09
C GLU A 50 -1.63 -2.48 11.69
N TYR A 51 -0.75 -3.13 10.91
CA TYR A 51 0.08 -4.22 11.43
C TYR A 51 1.03 -3.73 12.54
N ALA A 52 1.58 -2.51 12.42
CA ALA A 52 2.33 -1.91 13.52
C ALA A 52 1.46 -1.68 14.75
N GLN A 53 0.20 -1.25 14.60
CA GLN A 53 -0.69 -1.04 15.76
C GLN A 53 -0.89 -2.32 16.57
N VAL A 54 -1.00 -3.48 15.89
CA VAL A 54 -1.04 -4.79 16.56
C VAL A 54 0.22 -5.03 17.38
N LEU A 55 1.40 -4.82 16.79
CA LEU A 55 2.69 -5.04 17.43
C LEU A 55 3.00 -4.00 18.52
N GLU A 56 2.39 -2.83 18.46
CA GLU A 56 2.48 -1.77 19.48
C GLU A 56 1.50 -2.01 20.65
N ALA A 57 0.59 -2.98 20.55
CA ALA A 57 -0.32 -3.35 21.62
C ALA A 57 0.31 -4.37 22.58
N LYS A 58 -0.07 -4.30 23.86
CA LYS A 58 0.35 -5.28 24.87
C LYS A 58 -0.46 -6.56 24.76
N ASN A 59 0.24 -7.68 24.72
CA ASN A 59 -0.34 -9.00 24.90
C ASN A 59 -0.78 -9.14 26.37
N PRO A 60 -2.09 -9.32 26.67
CA PRO A 60 -2.60 -9.39 28.02
C PRO A 60 -2.12 -10.65 28.78
N ALA A 61 -1.69 -11.70 28.07
CA ALA A 61 -1.19 -12.93 28.69
C ALA A 61 0.26 -12.80 29.18
N THR A 62 1.10 -12.05 28.47
CA THR A 62 2.54 -11.91 28.78
C THR A 62 2.89 -10.58 29.42
N GLY A 63 2.07 -9.55 29.21
CA GLY A 63 2.36 -8.16 29.60
C GLY A 63 3.41 -7.47 28.73
N ALA A 64 3.99 -8.17 27.76
CA ALA A 64 4.90 -7.64 26.75
C ALA A 64 4.11 -7.14 25.53
N LEU A 65 4.77 -6.43 24.63
CA LEU A 65 4.21 -6.16 23.31
C LEU A 65 3.97 -7.47 22.55
N TYR A 66 2.94 -7.45 21.72
CA TYR A 66 2.71 -8.49 20.73
C TYR A 66 3.89 -8.60 19.76
N THR A 67 4.11 -9.82 19.29
CA THR A 67 5.14 -10.17 18.31
C THR A 67 4.49 -10.83 17.09
N ALA A 68 5.21 -10.89 15.97
CA ALA A 68 4.70 -11.55 14.77
C ALA A 68 4.30 -13.02 15.01
N ASP A 69 5.00 -13.71 15.93
CA ASP A 69 4.73 -15.11 16.29
C ASP A 69 3.41 -15.30 17.05
N ASP A 70 2.81 -14.22 17.57
CA ASP A 70 1.50 -14.26 18.23
C ASP A 70 0.34 -14.32 17.22
N PHE A 71 0.58 -14.13 15.92
CA PHE A 71 -0.45 -14.04 14.89
C PHE A 71 -0.19 -14.93 13.69
N ASN A 72 -1.28 -15.31 13.01
CA ASN A 72 -1.22 -15.87 11.67
C ASN A 72 -1.41 -14.73 10.66
N VAL A 73 -0.49 -14.63 9.69
CA VAL A 73 -0.57 -13.63 8.62
C VAL A 73 -0.90 -14.31 7.30
N VAL A 74 -1.96 -13.86 6.64
CA VAL A 74 -2.29 -14.23 5.26
C VAL A 74 -1.84 -13.11 4.35
N SER A 75 -0.82 -13.36 3.52
CA SER A 75 -0.32 -12.37 2.55
C SER A 75 -1.09 -12.47 1.25
N TYR A 76 -1.79 -11.40 0.86
CA TYR A 76 -2.50 -11.37 -0.43
C TYR A 76 -1.57 -11.52 -1.63
N GLU A 77 -0.33 -11.02 -1.55
CA GLU A 77 0.67 -11.26 -2.59
C GLU A 77 1.06 -12.75 -2.69
N ALA A 78 1.29 -13.42 -1.55
CA ALA A 78 1.58 -14.86 -1.54
C ALA A 78 0.39 -15.69 -2.05
N GLU A 79 -0.82 -15.26 -1.69
CA GLU A 79 -2.06 -15.84 -2.19
C GLU A 79 -2.37 -15.41 -3.63
N GLY A 80 -1.54 -14.58 -4.28
CA GLY A 80 -1.72 -14.14 -5.67
C GLY A 80 -3.03 -13.37 -5.92
N VAL A 81 -3.56 -12.70 -4.89
CA VAL A 81 -4.75 -11.85 -4.95
C VAL A 81 -4.44 -10.37 -4.63
N GLY A 82 -3.17 -10.04 -4.40
CA GLY A 82 -2.73 -8.66 -4.18
C GLY A 82 -3.07 -7.75 -5.37
N MET A 83 -3.62 -6.59 -5.07
CA MET A 83 -4.07 -5.61 -6.06
C MET A 83 -3.26 -4.32 -5.98
N LEU A 84 -3.15 -3.62 -7.11
CA LEU A 84 -2.67 -2.24 -7.11
C LEU A 84 -3.67 -1.35 -6.37
N GLN A 85 -3.16 -0.54 -5.46
CA GLN A 85 -3.97 0.34 -4.61
C GLN A 85 -3.69 1.82 -4.97
N ASP A 86 -2.85 2.50 -4.20
CA ASP A 86 -2.60 3.94 -4.32
C ASP A 86 -1.96 4.31 -5.66
N ALA A 87 -2.54 5.32 -6.32
CA ALA A 87 -2.08 5.82 -7.61
C ALA A 87 -2.27 7.34 -7.72
N ILE A 88 -1.46 7.97 -8.60
CA ILE A 88 -1.68 9.35 -9.02
C ILE A 88 -2.64 9.35 -10.21
N TRP A 89 -3.78 10.01 -10.06
CA TRP A 89 -4.82 10.06 -11.07
C TRP A 89 -4.81 11.39 -11.83
N ALA A 90 -5.07 11.32 -13.13
CA ALA A 90 -5.30 12.49 -13.98
C ALA A 90 -6.55 12.27 -14.82
N ASP A 91 -7.24 13.35 -15.16
CA ASP A 91 -8.26 13.33 -16.21
C ASP A 91 -7.57 13.03 -17.55
N GLY A 92 -8.00 11.96 -18.23
CA GLY A 92 -7.41 11.51 -19.48
C GLY A 92 -7.40 12.59 -20.57
N SER A 93 -8.41 13.46 -20.63
CA SER A 93 -8.46 14.56 -21.60
C SER A 93 -7.36 15.59 -21.40
N ARG A 94 -6.86 15.74 -20.16
CA ARG A 94 -5.75 16.66 -19.87
C ARG A 94 -4.41 16.13 -20.33
N LEU A 95 -4.28 14.81 -20.52
CA LEU A 95 -3.05 14.20 -21.04
C LEU A 95 -2.82 14.52 -22.53
N GLU A 96 -3.81 15.11 -23.21
CA GLU A 96 -3.67 15.66 -24.57
C GLU A 96 -3.06 17.07 -24.59
N ASP A 97 -3.04 17.78 -23.46
CA ASP A 97 -2.45 19.12 -23.33
C ASP A 97 -0.94 19.03 -23.00
N PRO A 98 -0.04 19.44 -23.91
CA PRO A 98 1.40 19.38 -23.68
C PRO A 98 1.86 20.14 -22.45
N ALA A 99 1.21 21.26 -22.09
CA ALA A 99 1.57 22.05 -20.91
C ALA A 99 1.19 21.32 -19.62
N TYR A 100 0.06 20.60 -19.62
CA TYR A 100 -0.33 19.75 -18.51
C TYR A 100 0.61 18.56 -18.36
N VAL A 101 0.95 17.88 -19.47
CA VAL A 101 1.91 16.76 -19.48
C VAL A 101 3.26 17.19 -18.91
N GLU A 102 3.77 18.36 -19.31
CA GLU A 102 5.01 18.91 -18.75
C GLU A 102 4.92 19.13 -17.23
N THR A 103 3.80 19.69 -16.78
CA THR A 103 3.56 19.95 -15.35
C THR A 103 3.44 18.65 -14.55
N ALA A 104 2.68 17.67 -15.06
CA ALA A 104 2.50 16.37 -14.45
C ALA A 104 3.83 15.61 -14.36
N THR A 105 4.65 15.68 -15.42
CA THR A 105 5.99 15.08 -15.44
C THR A 105 6.88 15.66 -14.34
N LYS A 106 6.91 17.00 -14.19
CA LYS A 106 7.68 17.66 -13.13
C LYS A 106 7.16 17.32 -11.74
N PHE A 107 5.84 17.19 -11.57
CA PHE A 107 5.22 16.80 -10.31
C PHE A 107 5.61 15.37 -9.91
N VAL A 108 5.51 14.42 -10.84
CA VAL A 108 5.90 13.01 -10.60
C VAL A 108 7.41 12.94 -10.33
N ALA A 109 8.25 13.64 -11.10
CA ALA A 109 9.68 13.69 -10.85
C ALA A 109 10.02 14.22 -9.45
N ALA A 110 9.40 15.32 -9.03
CA ALA A 110 9.61 15.89 -7.69
C ALA A 110 9.16 14.93 -6.58
N SER A 111 8.06 14.20 -6.80
CA SER A 111 7.53 13.22 -5.83
C SER A 111 8.50 12.05 -5.67
N LEU A 112 8.95 11.46 -6.79
CA LEU A 112 9.94 10.38 -6.81
C LEU A 112 11.29 10.80 -6.24
N GLN A 113 11.73 12.05 -6.48
CA GLN A 113 12.92 12.60 -5.84
C GLN A 113 12.78 12.64 -4.31
N GLY A 114 11.61 13.03 -3.80
CA GLY A 114 11.31 12.97 -2.38
C GLY A 114 11.32 11.55 -1.83
N TRP A 115 10.80 10.57 -2.57
CA TRP A 115 10.82 9.17 -2.16
C TRP A 115 12.24 8.61 -2.13
N ALA A 116 13.07 8.91 -3.13
CA ALA A 116 14.49 8.54 -3.12
C ALA A 116 15.23 9.18 -1.93
N PHE A 117 14.92 10.43 -1.60
CA PHE A 117 15.46 11.05 -0.39
C PHE A 117 15.01 10.30 0.89
N CYS A 118 13.74 9.93 1.00
CA CYS A 118 13.23 9.20 2.17
C CYS A 118 13.74 7.78 2.30
N ARG A 119 14.04 7.11 1.18
CA ARG A 119 14.77 5.83 1.19
C ARG A 119 16.12 5.96 1.90
N ASP A 120 16.87 7.00 1.56
CA ASP A 120 18.23 7.20 2.05
C ASP A 120 18.29 7.94 3.39
N ASN A 121 17.18 8.52 3.84
CA ASN A 121 17.08 9.38 5.03
C ASN A 121 15.80 9.08 5.84
N VAL A 122 15.54 7.80 6.13
CA VAL A 122 14.30 7.31 6.75
C VAL A 122 13.92 8.10 8.02
N SER A 123 14.87 8.30 8.93
CA SER A 123 14.66 9.09 10.16
C SER A 123 14.33 10.56 9.89
N ALA A 124 14.97 11.18 8.89
CA ALA A 124 14.67 12.58 8.55
C ALA A 124 13.25 12.71 7.97
N CYS A 125 12.81 11.73 7.16
CA CYS A 125 11.44 11.73 6.64
C CYS A 125 10.39 11.47 7.72
N ARG A 126 10.66 10.58 8.68
CA ARG A 126 9.85 10.48 9.91
C ARG A 126 9.73 11.84 10.59
N ASP A 127 10.83 12.54 10.83
CA ASP A 127 10.82 13.83 11.54
C ASP A 127 10.03 14.90 10.81
N ILE A 128 10.09 14.93 9.47
CA ILE A 128 9.25 15.81 8.66
C ILE A 128 7.77 15.56 8.94
N VAL A 129 7.33 14.29 8.92
CA VAL A 129 5.92 13.94 9.12
C VAL A 129 5.46 14.22 10.55
N VAL A 130 6.26 13.85 11.55
CA VAL A 130 5.98 14.13 12.97
C VAL A 130 5.85 15.63 13.20
N ALA A 131 6.76 16.44 12.66
CA ALA A 131 6.72 17.90 12.78
C ALA A 131 5.50 18.54 12.11
N LYS A 132 4.83 17.85 11.17
CA LYS A 132 3.56 18.30 10.57
C LYS A 132 2.32 17.91 11.39
N GLY A 133 2.49 17.29 12.55
CA GLY A 133 1.41 17.00 13.49
C GLY A 133 0.79 15.63 13.30
N SER A 134 1.61 14.61 13.04
CA SER A 134 1.13 13.23 13.07
C SER A 134 0.48 12.91 14.42
N LYS A 135 -0.65 12.20 14.37
CA LYS A 135 -1.31 11.68 15.57
C LYS A 135 -0.65 10.39 16.07
N LEU A 136 0.16 9.76 15.24
CA LEU A 136 0.87 8.51 15.54
C LEU A 136 2.27 8.82 16.07
N GLY A 137 2.78 7.96 16.94
CA GLY A 137 4.07 8.12 17.60
C GLY A 137 5.26 8.08 16.63
N ALA A 138 6.43 8.56 17.11
CA ALA A 138 7.65 8.60 16.29
C ALA A 138 8.16 7.20 15.88
N SER A 139 7.99 6.18 16.74
CA SER A 139 8.29 4.78 16.41
C SER A 139 7.42 4.28 15.26
N HIS A 140 6.11 4.51 15.37
CA HIS A 140 5.12 4.15 14.36
C HIS A 140 5.43 4.82 13.01
N GLN A 141 5.73 6.12 13.02
CA GLN A 141 6.08 6.87 11.81
C GLN A 141 7.39 6.38 11.18
N LEU A 142 8.35 5.94 12.00
CA LEU A 142 9.58 5.32 11.49
C LEU A 142 9.29 3.97 10.84
N TRP A 143 8.44 3.16 11.47
CA TRP A 143 7.98 1.88 10.92
C TRP A 143 7.27 2.07 9.59
N GLN A 144 6.31 3.00 9.51
CA GLN A 144 5.62 3.35 8.27
C GLN A 144 6.60 3.66 7.15
N MET A 145 7.58 4.54 7.41
CA MET A 145 8.56 4.92 6.40
C MET A 145 9.41 3.72 5.93
N ASN A 146 9.80 2.84 6.86
CA ASN A 146 10.59 1.64 6.55
C ASN A 146 9.78 0.61 5.74
N GLU A 147 8.54 0.35 6.12
CA GLU A 147 7.67 -0.60 5.44
C GLU A 147 7.22 -0.09 4.06
N VAL A 148 6.90 1.20 3.92
CA VAL A 148 6.61 1.81 2.62
C VAL A 148 7.83 1.72 1.69
N ASN A 149 9.04 1.96 2.19
CA ASN A 149 10.25 1.79 1.38
C ASN A 149 10.42 0.34 0.88
N LYS A 150 10.03 -0.68 1.64
CA LYS A 150 10.06 -2.09 1.18
C LYS A 150 9.06 -2.36 0.04
N LEU A 151 7.98 -1.60 -0.04
CA LEU A 151 6.99 -1.71 -1.12
C LEU A 151 7.48 -1.05 -2.42
N ILE A 152 8.37 -0.06 -2.31
CA ILE A 152 8.89 0.70 -3.46
C ILE A 152 10.22 0.12 -3.94
N TRP A 153 11.12 -0.26 -3.04
CA TRP A 153 12.53 -0.54 -3.34
C TRP A 153 12.92 -2.00 -3.07
N PRO A 154 13.74 -2.63 -3.94
CA PRO A 154 14.30 -2.09 -5.18
C PRO A 154 13.25 -2.04 -6.31
N ALA A 155 13.28 -0.95 -7.08
CA ALA A 155 12.41 -0.72 -8.24
C ALA A 155 13.19 -0.97 -9.53
N ALA A 156 13.31 -2.23 -9.97
CA ALA A 156 14.11 -2.57 -11.15
C ALA A 156 13.67 -1.85 -12.44
N GLY A 157 12.38 -1.55 -12.59
CA GLY A 157 11.82 -0.77 -13.71
C GLY A 157 11.86 0.75 -13.50
N GLY A 158 12.34 1.23 -12.34
CA GLY A 158 12.20 2.61 -11.89
C GLY A 158 10.99 2.79 -10.97
N ALA A 159 11.15 3.59 -9.92
CA ALA A 159 10.09 3.85 -8.95
C ALA A 159 8.87 4.54 -9.58
N GLY A 160 7.67 4.12 -9.17
CA GLY A 160 6.40 4.69 -9.64
C GLY A 160 5.88 4.12 -10.97
N MET A 161 6.59 3.18 -11.60
CA MET A 161 6.09 2.46 -12.76
C MET A 161 4.92 1.55 -12.38
N ILE A 162 3.86 1.56 -13.16
CA ILE A 162 2.81 0.54 -13.07
C ILE A 162 3.35 -0.74 -13.70
N ASP A 163 3.46 -1.80 -12.90
CA ASP A 163 3.82 -3.14 -13.37
C ASP A 163 2.65 -3.77 -14.14
N ALA A 164 2.95 -4.27 -15.34
CA ALA A 164 1.92 -4.82 -16.22
C ALA A 164 1.28 -6.09 -15.65
N ALA A 165 2.03 -6.95 -14.97
CA ALA A 165 1.47 -8.18 -14.39
C ALA A 165 0.57 -7.86 -13.18
N ALA A 166 0.97 -6.91 -12.34
CA ALA A 166 0.15 -6.41 -11.23
C ALA A 166 -1.12 -5.72 -11.74
N TRP A 167 -1.04 -4.93 -12.81
CA TRP A 167 -2.20 -4.32 -13.47
C TRP A 167 -3.18 -5.37 -13.98
N GLU A 168 -2.70 -6.34 -14.76
CA GLU A 168 -3.55 -7.41 -15.31
C GLU A 168 -4.19 -8.24 -14.20
N ARG A 169 -3.43 -8.56 -13.14
CA ARG A 169 -3.95 -9.26 -11.96
C ARG A 169 -5.07 -8.45 -11.30
N THR A 170 -4.84 -7.16 -11.07
CA THR A 170 -5.84 -6.25 -10.46
C THR A 170 -7.11 -6.16 -11.31
N ALA A 171 -6.96 -5.96 -12.62
CA ALA A 171 -8.08 -5.88 -13.56
C ALA A 171 -8.85 -7.21 -13.66
N SER A 172 -8.15 -8.34 -13.66
CA SER A 172 -8.77 -9.67 -13.67
C SER A 172 -9.55 -9.92 -12.38
N LEU A 173 -8.95 -9.69 -11.22
CA LEU A 173 -9.60 -9.92 -9.93
C LEU A 173 -10.81 -9.00 -9.74
N SER A 174 -10.71 -7.75 -10.17
CA SER A 174 -11.84 -6.80 -10.16
C SER A 174 -13.03 -7.28 -11.01
N GLN A 175 -12.78 -8.12 -12.02
CA GLN A 175 -13.82 -8.71 -12.87
C GLN A 175 -14.33 -10.07 -12.39
N SER A 176 -13.67 -10.71 -11.42
CA SER A 176 -14.01 -12.07 -10.99
C SER A 176 -14.36 -12.22 -9.52
N ALA A 177 -13.83 -11.37 -8.65
CA ALA A 177 -14.08 -11.41 -7.20
C ALA A 177 -15.53 -11.03 -6.91
N LYS A 178 -16.25 -11.90 -6.20
CA LYS A 178 -17.65 -11.67 -5.86
C LYS A 178 -17.75 -10.77 -4.64
N ASN A 179 -18.56 -9.73 -4.72
CA ASN A 179 -18.92 -8.91 -3.57
C ASN A 179 -20.11 -9.51 -2.79
N LEU A 180 -20.59 -8.80 -1.77
CA LEU A 180 -21.71 -9.22 -0.93
C LEU A 180 -23.03 -9.40 -1.71
N GLU A 181 -23.21 -8.71 -2.82
CA GLU A 181 -24.38 -8.86 -3.70
C GLU A 181 -24.19 -9.94 -4.78
N GLY A 182 -23.06 -10.65 -4.79
CA GLY A 182 -22.71 -11.65 -5.79
C GLY A 182 -22.30 -11.07 -7.15
N GLY A 183 -22.14 -9.75 -7.24
CA GLY A 183 -21.60 -9.03 -8.39
C GLY A 183 -20.08 -8.88 -8.32
N THR A 184 -19.50 -8.22 -9.31
CA THR A 184 -18.07 -7.93 -9.41
C THR A 184 -17.84 -6.42 -9.48
N VAL A 185 -16.63 -5.95 -9.19
CA VAL A 185 -16.28 -4.51 -9.25
C VAL A 185 -16.41 -3.99 -10.67
N LEU A 186 -15.87 -4.75 -11.61
CA LEU A 186 -15.90 -4.45 -13.04
C LEU A 186 -16.75 -5.48 -13.77
N THR A 187 -17.63 -4.99 -14.65
CA THR A 187 -18.44 -5.82 -15.55
C THR A 187 -17.84 -5.94 -16.95
N LYS A 188 -16.79 -5.16 -17.23
CA LYS A 188 -16.00 -5.19 -18.46
C LYS A 188 -14.54 -4.89 -18.13
N ALA A 189 -13.63 -5.29 -19.03
CA ALA A 189 -12.23 -4.94 -18.91
C ALA A 189 -12.02 -3.41 -18.89
N PRO A 190 -10.99 -2.91 -18.18
CA PRO A 190 -10.59 -1.51 -18.27
C PRO A 190 -10.27 -1.12 -19.71
N ASP A 191 -10.58 0.13 -20.06
CA ASP A 191 -10.21 0.66 -21.38
C ASP A 191 -8.69 0.85 -21.45
N ALA A 192 -8.09 0.81 -22.65
CA ALA A 192 -6.62 0.86 -22.81
C ALA A 192 -5.96 2.12 -22.22
N GLY A 193 -6.71 3.21 -22.09
CA GLY A 193 -6.26 4.46 -21.47
C GLY A 193 -6.47 4.53 -19.95
N ALA A 194 -6.88 3.42 -19.30
CA ALA A 194 -7.09 3.39 -17.86
C ALA A 194 -5.81 3.54 -17.03
N TYR A 195 -4.64 3.31 -17.65
CA TYR A 195 -3.35 3.68 -17.10
C TYR A 195 -2.38 4.10 -18.21
N THR A 196 -1.32 4.83 -17.84
CA THR A 196 -0.17 5.10 -18.70
C THR A 196 1.10 5.18 -17.85
N ASN A 197 2.22 4.73 -18.42
CA ASN A 197 3.54 4.93 -17.85
C ASN A 197 4.31 6.09 -18.50
N ASP A 198 3.71 6.86 -19.41
CA ASP A 198 4.41 7.91 -20.18
C ASP A 198 4.94 9.03 -19.28
N ILE A 199 4.11 9.48 -18.33
CA ILE A 199 4.48 10.56 -17.39
C ILE A 199 5.63 10.13 -16.48
N VAL A 200 5.54 8.94 -15.90
CA VAL A 200 6.60 8.41 -15.02
C VAL A 200 7.86 8.09 -15.81
N THR A 201 7.76 7.59 -17.04
CA THR A 201 8.91 7.37 -17.92
C THR A 201 9.66 8.68 -18.19
N ALA A 202 8.95 9.76 -18.52
CA ALA A 202 9.55 11.07 -18.72
C ALA A 202 10.14 11.65 -17.42
N ALA A 203 9.50 11.41 -16.28
CA ALA A 203 9.98 11.84 -14.97
C ALA A 203 11.27 11.11 -14.57
N LEU A 204 11.34 9.79 -14.78
CA LEU A 204 12.52 8.97 -14.51
C LEU A 204 13.70 9.43 -15.38
N ALA A 205 13.49 9.70 -16.67
CA ALA A 205 14.53 10.23 -17.55
C ALA A 205 15.08 11.60 -17.08
N MET A 206 14.21 12.46 -16.53
CA MET A 206 14.60 13.73 -15.93
C MET A 206 15.47 13.52 -14.68
N LEU A 207 15.08 12.59 -13.81
CA LEU A 207 15.78 12.27 -12.57
C LEU A 207 17.13 11.60 -12.82
N ASP A 208 17.21 10.71 -13.81
CA ASP A 208 18.46 10.07 -14.23
C ASP A 208 19.47 11.13 -14.72
N ALA A 209 19.00 12.12 -15.50
CA ALA A 209 19.83 13.24 -15.94
C ALA A 209 20.32 14.13 -14.77
N MET A 210 19.62 14.09 -13.64
CA MET A 210 20.00 14.78 -12.39
C MET A 210 20.86 13.91 -11.47
N GLY A 211 21.11 12.64 -11.82
CA GLY A 211 21.89 11.71 -11.01
C GLY A 211 21.16 11.18 -9.77
N VAL A 212 19.82 11.21 -9.76
CA VAL A 212 19.01 10.62 -8.70
C VAL A 212 18.93 9.11 -8.91
N ASP A 213 19.18 8.31 -7.87
CA ASP A 213 18.95 6.85 -7.95
C ASP A 213 17.46 6.54 -7.90
N THR A 214 16.90 6.25 -9.08
CA THR A 214 15.49 5.94 -9.31
C THR A 214 15.16 4.46 -9.15
N THR A 215 16.15 3.61 -8.89
CA THR A 215 15.98 2.15 -8.77
C THR A 215 16.19 1.64 -7.35
N GLY A 216 17.00 2.31 -6.54
CA GLY A 216 17.29 1.91 -5.16
C GLY A 216 17.86 0.49 -5.09
N SER A 217 18.66 0.06 -6.08
CA SER A 217 19.14 -1.33 -6.18
C SER A 217 19.94 -1.81 -4.98
N ALA A 218 20.56 -0.88 -4.23
CA ALA A 218 21.31 -1.14 -3.01
C ALA A 218 20.48 -0.98 -1.71
N TYR A 219 19.17 -0.72 -1.83
CA TYR A 219 18.30 -0.53 -0.68
C TYR A 219 18.31 -1.75 0.25
N MET A 220 18.40 -1.47 1.54
CA MET A 220 18.16 -2.45 2.60
C MET A 220 17.29 -1.79 3.67
N PRO A 221 16.24 -2.47 4.16
CA PRO A 221 15.41 -1.92 5.22
C PRO A 221 16.18 -1.85 6.53
N GLU A 222 15.81 -0.88 7.37
CA GLU A 222 16.29 -0.79 8.75
C GLU A 222 15.49 -1.72 9.66
N THR A 223 16.08 -2.15 10.78
CA THR A 223 15.31 -2.74 11.87
C THR A 223 14.72 -1.63 12.71
N VAL A 224 13.39 -1.60 12.80
CA VAL A 224 12.65 -0.60 13.58
C VAL A 224 12.06 -1.26 14.82
N GLU A 225 12.41 -0.73 15.99
CA GLU A 225 11.80 -1.12 17.26
C GLU A 225 10.53 -0.29 17.49
N LEU A 226 9.39 -0.97 17.61
CA LEU A 226 8.11 -0.36 17.90
C LEU A 226 7.97 -0.12 19.41
N ALA A 227 7.43 1.04 19.78
CA ALA A 227 7.08 1.37 21.16
C ALA A 227 5.57 1.28 21.35
N GLU A 228 5.12 1.02 22.57
CA GLU A 228 3.68 1.02 22.89
C GLU A 228 3.02 2.35 22.49
N GLY A 229 1.85 2.30 21.83
CA GLY A 229 1.06 3.50 21.51
C GLY A 229 0.44 3.59 20.12
N GLY A 230 0.19 2.45 19.46
CA GLY A 230 -0.41 2.41 18.12
C GLY A 230 -1.91 2.69 18.01
N ASN A 231 -2.58 3.03 19.12
CA ASN A 231 -4.04 3.16 19.21
C ASN A 231 -4.46 4.56 19.67
#